data_AF-A0A7K7TER9-F1
#
_entry.id   AF-A0A7K7TER9-F1
#
_cell.length_a   1.000
_cell.length_b   1.000
_cell.length_c   1.000
_cell.angle_alpha   90.00
_cell.angle_beta   90.00
_cell.angle_gamma   90.00
#
_symmetry.space_group_name_H-M   'P 1'
#
loop_
_entity.id
_entity.type
_entity.pdbx_description
1 polymer ?
#
loop_
_entity_poly.entity_id
_entity_poly.type
_entity_poly.pdbx_seq_one_letter_code
_entity_poly.pdbx_strand_id
1 'polypeptide(L)' 'MAEEFQPDVLAKFPLLQSFKARTSNIPTIKKFLQPGSQRKPRTRAEEVPKVLKIF' A
#
# COMPACT_ATOMS: atom_id res chain seq x y z
N MET A 1 -0.25 -1.11 0.45
CA MET A 1 -0.01 -2.18 1.46
C MET A 1 0.23 -3.49 0.71
N ALA A 2 1.16 -4.34 1.14
CA ALA A 2 1.45 -5.61 0.45
C ALA A 2 0.21 -6.52 0.31
N GLU A 3 -0.69 -6.48 1.30
CA GLU A 3 -1.99 -7.16 1.24
C GLU A 3 -2.95 -6.63 0.16
N GLU A 4 -2.75 -5.41 -0.35
CA GLU A 4 -3.52 -4.90 -1.51
C GLU A 4 -3.11 -5.60 -2.81
N PHE A 5 -1.95 -6.26 -2.83
CA PHE A 5 -1.48 -7.06 -3.95
C PHE A 5 -1.81 -8.54 -3.76
N GLN A 6 -1.65 -9.05 -2.54
CA GLN A 6 -2.02 -10.42 -2.19
C GLN A 6 -2.44 -10.49 -0.71
N PRO A 7 -3.73 -10.73 -0.40
CA PRO A 7 -4.26 -10.61 0.96
C PRO A 7 -3.61 -11.60 1.94
N ASP A 8 -3.20 -12.77 1.47
CA ASP A 8 -2.65 -13.84 2.31
C ASP A 8 -1.13 -13.74 2.55
N VAL A 9 -0.46 -12.71 2.01
CA VAL A 9 1.01 -12.64 2.04
C VAL A 9 1.58 -12.56 3.46
N LEU A 10 0.80 -12.00 4.40
CA LEU A 10 1.18 -11.89 5.82
C LEU A 10 0.46 -12.92 6.71
N ALA A 11 -0.35 -13.83 6.16
CA ALA A 11 -1.15 -14.78 6.94
C ALA A 11 -0.29 -15.71 7.83
N LYS A 12 0.90 -16.09 7.35
CA LYS A 12 1.84 -16.97 8.07
C LYS A 12 2.77 -16.22 9.04
N PHE A 13 2.65 -14.90 9.14
CA PHE A 13 3.60 -14.05 9.89
C PHE A 13 2.88 -13.17 10.94
N PRO A 14 2.49 -13.74 12.09
CA PRO A 14 1.69 -13.03 13.10
C PRO A 14 2.40 -11.79 13.66
N LEU A 15 3.74 -11.83 13.80
CA LEU A 15 4.51 -10.66 14.25
C LEU A 15 4.45 -9.51 13.24
N LEU A 16 4.51 -9.80 11.93
CA LEU A 16 4.42 -8.78 10.88
C LEU A 16 3.02 -8.17 10.79
N GLN A 17 1.98 -8.97 11.02
CA GLN A 17 0.60 -8.46 11.13
C GLN A 17 0.47 -7.47 12.30
N SER A 18 1.00 -7.85 13.48
CA SER A 18 0.98 -6.98 14.67
C SER A 18 1.75 -5.69 14.44
N PHE A 19 2.91 -5.77 13.77
CA PHE A 19 3.74 -4.62 13.44
C PHE A 19 3.01 -3.69 12.47
N LYS A 20 2.42 -4.24 11.39
CA LYS A 20 1.62 -3.48 10.44
C LYS A 20 0.47 -2.74 11.13
N ALA A 21 -0.27 -3.41 12.01
CA ALA A 21 -1.38 -2.80 12.74
C ALA A 21 -0.92 -1.63 13.63
N ARG A 22 0.19 -1.79 14.35
CA ARG A 22 0.79 -0.71 15.14
C ARG A 22 1.22 0.46 14.26
N THR A 23 1.91 0.18 13.16
CA THR A 23 2.40 1.20 12.22
C THR A 23 1.26 1.95 11.54
N SER A 24 0.18 1.26 11.11
CA SER A 24 -0.99 1.92 10.52
C SER A 24 -1.74 2.84 11.47
N ASN A 25 -1.61 2.62 12.79
CA ASN A 25 -2.26 3.43 13.81
C ASN A 25 -1.49 4.72 14.16
N ILE A 26 -0.24 4.87 13.71
CA ILE A 26 0.53 6.11 13.90
C ILE A 26 -0.22 7.26 13.22
N PRO A 27 -0.48 8.41 13.88
CA PRO A 27 -1.39 9.45 13.38
C PRO A 27 -1.08 9.95 11.96
N THR A 28 0.20 10.14 11.65
CA THR A 28 0.66 10.58 10.33
C THR A 28 0.42 9.53 9.25
N ILE A 29 0.69 8.26 9.56
CA ILE A 29 0.48 7.12 8.67
C ILE A 29 -1.02 6.89 8.48
N LYS A 30 -1.81 6.94 9.57
CA LYS A 30 -3.26 6.84 9.53
C LYS A 30 -3.87 7.90 8.63
N LYS A 31 -3.44 9.16 8.76
CA LYS A 31 -3.83 10.26 7.87
C LYS A 31 -3.41 10.01 6.42
N PHE A 32 -2.22 9.44 6.20
CA PHE A 32 -1.74 9.09 4.86
C PHE A 32 -2.52 7.91 4.23
N LEU A 33 -3.06 7.00 5.02
CA LEU A 33 -3.87 5.88 4.56
C LEU A 33 -5.32 6.26 4.28
N GLN A 34 -5.81 7.40 4.79
CA GLN A 34 -7.17 7.88 4.54
C GLN A 34 -7.39 8.32 3.07
N PRO A 35 -8.62 8.20 2.55
CA PRO A 35 -8.99 8.75 1.25
C PRO A 35 -8.70 10.25 1.17
N GLY A 36 -8.21 10.73 0.02
CA GLY A 36 -7.82 12.13 -0.18
C GLY A 36 -6.37 12.45 0.21
N SER A 37 -5.65 11.49 0.77
CA SER A 37 -4.19 11.55 0.91
C SER A 37 -3.47 11.58 -0.44
N GLN A 38 -2.21 12.02 -0.45
CA GLN A 38 -1.30 11.92 -1.60
C GLN A 38 -0.93 10.47 -1.96
N ARG A 39 -1.39 9.47 -1.19
CA ARG A 39 -1.19 8.06 -1.48
C ARG A 39 -1.70 7.72 -2.88
N LYS A 40 -0.75 7.37 -3.77
CA LYS A 40 -1.09 6.96 -5.13
C LYS A 40 -1.74 5.58 -5.12
N PRO A 41 -2.75 5.36 -5.99
CA PRO A 41 -3.33 4.05 -6.18
C PRO A 41 -2.32 3.12 -6.86
N ARG A 42 -2.66 1.83 -6.91
CA ARG A 42 -1.88 0.84 -7.65
C ARG A 42 -1.77 1.23 -9.12
N THR A 43 -0.55 1.26 -9.65
CA THR A 43 -0.30 1.46 -11.07
C THR A 43 -1.00 0.36 -11.87
N ARG A 44 -1.83 0.76 -12.82
CA ARG A 44 -2.52 -0.18 -13.72
C ARG A 44 -1.57 -0.55 -14.87
N ALA A 45 -1.73 -1.74 -15.43
CA ALA A 45 -0.91 -2.18 -16.57
C ALA A 45 -1.00 -1.22 -17.77
N GLU A 46 -2.14 -0.54 -17.94
CA GLU A 46 -2.39 0.47 -18.97
C GLU A 46 -1.59 1.77 -18.78
N GLU A 47 -1.09 2.04 -17.58
CA GLU A 47 -0.30 3.23 -17.26
C GLU A 47 1.18 3.01 -17.55
N VAL A 48 1.65 1.77 -17.54
CA VAL A 48 3.04 1.39 -17.86
C VAL A 48 3.49 1.91 -19.23
N PRO A 49 2.74 1.72 -20.36
CA PRO A 49 3.16 2.26 -21.64
C PRO A 49 3.14 3.78 -21.71
N LYS A 50 2.39 4.47 -20.83
CA LYS A 50 2.42 5.94 -20.75
C LYS A 50 3.69 6.41 -20.05
N VAL A 51 4.09 5.71 -18.98
CA VAL A 51 5.35 5.96 -18.26
C VAL A 51 6.55 5.71 -19.18
N LEU A 52 6.57 4.58 -19.90
CA LEU A 52 7.65 4.23 -20.86
C LEU A 52 7.75 5.18 -22.06
N LYS A 53 6.73 5.98 -22.36
CA LYS A 53 6.78 7.01 -23.41
C LYS A 53 7.38 8.32 -22.94
N ILE A 54 7.44 8.55 -21.62
CA ILE A 54 7.94 9.80 -21.01
C ILE A 54 9.45 9.72 -20.75
N PHE A 55 9.93 8.54 -20.34
CA PHE A 55 11.33 8.25 -20.06
C PHE A 55 12.03 7.66 -21.28
#